data_AF-A0A958H3P7-F1
#
_entry.id   AF-A0A958H3P7-F1
#
_cell.length_a   1.000
_cell.length_b   1.000
_cell.length_c   1.000
_cell.angle_alpha   90.00
_cell.angle_beta   90.00
_cell.angle_gamma   90.00
#
_symmetry.space_group_name_H-M   'P 1'
#
loop_
_entity.id
_entity.type
_entity.pdbx_description
1 polymer ?
#
loop_
_entity_poly.entity_id
_entity_poly.type
_entity_poly.pdbx_seq_one_letter_code
_entity_poly.pdbx_strand_id
1 'polypeptide(L)'
;MPGQIFFLIVAAISVISALGVIFNRSVVHSALFLLVNFGTLAVFYFMLNAQFLGVAQILVYAGAIVVLFLFVEMLIGSDLGEKVDTWLNGRNLLLIALGLVLLTVVGTAVFENTIFGAAGNTTVEVVDEFGQTQVIAASLFTDFVLPFQLVAVLLSVGVVGVVWLAQHQQRQRFRRIIAVLDSTWAEETQRPGPDLLRVNWLRRKTLFDFDQVEIIQATDPQVAELVAMVEHDTDSWRRSRYRQMRCLVDPDCKLSEDTVQMLRHTFGEVKNLVNKGVVA
;
A
#
# COMPACT_ATOMS: atom_id res chain seq x y z
N MET A 1 -29.82 -5.39 -37.64
CA MET A 1 -28.49 -5.66 -38.22
C MET A 1 -27.39 -4.66 -37.81
N PRO A 2 -27.58 -3.31 -37.75
CA PRO A 2 -26.48 -2.42 -37.36
C PRO A 2 -26.00 -2.61 -35.90
N GLY A 3 -26.90 -2.95 -34.98
CA GLY A 3 -26.54 -3.22 -33.57
C GLY A 3 -25.62 -4.42 -33.35
N GLN A 4 -25.70 -5.45 -34.21
CA GLN A 4 -24.82 -6.63 -34.11
C GLN A 4 -23.38 -6.31 -34.54
N ILE A 5 -23.22 -5.47 -35.56
CA ILE A 5 -21.90 -5.01 -36.00
C ILE A 5 -21.27 -4.15 -34.92
N PHE A 6 -22.03 -3.22 -34.34
CA PHE A 6 -21.57 -2.41 -33.21
C PHE A 6 -21.17 -3.28 -32.01
N PHE A 7 -21.99 -4.25 -31.65
CA PHE A 7 -21.68 -5.22 -30.59
C PHE A 7 -20.36 -5.97 -30.86
N LEU A 8 -20.16 -6.49 -32.07
CA LEU A 8 -18.95 -7.22 -32.43
C LEU A 8 -17.69 -6.35 -32.35
N ILE A 9 -17.79 -5.09 -32.76
CA ILE A 9 -16.67 -4.13 -32.65
C ILE A 9 -16.33 -3.89 -31.17
N VAL A 10 -17.33 -3.60 -30.33
CA VAL A 10 -17.11 -3.36 -28.89
C VAL A 10 -16.57 -4.61 -28.21
N ALA A 11 -17.04 -5.80 -28.59
CA ALA A 11 -16.54 -7.08 -28.09
C ALA A 11 -15.08 -7.33 -28.48
N ALA A 12 -14.71 -7.06 -29.73
CA ALA A 12 -13.33 -7.17 -30.16
C ALA A 12 -12.42 -6.22 -29.35
N ILE A 13 -12.84 -4.96 -29.15
CA ILE A 13 -12.09 -4.00 -28.34
C ILE A 13 -11.96 -4.47 -26.90
N SER A 14 -13.03 -4.98 -26.29
CA SER A 14 -13.01 -5.52 -24.92
C SER A 14 -12.01 -6.66 -24.78
N VAL A 15 -12.04 -7.65 -25.67
CA VAL A 15 -11.10 -8.78 -25.65
C VAL A 15 -9.66 -8.30 -25.84
N ILE A 16 -9.39 -7.44 -26.82
CA ILE A 16 -8.06 -6.88 -27.07
C ILE A 16 -7.55 -6.12 -25.83
N SER A 17 -8.43 -5.32 -25.21
CA SER A 17 -8.07 -4.57 -24.00
C SER A 17 -7.77 -5.49 -22.82
N ALA A 18 -8.56 -6.54 -22.60
CA ALA A 18 -8.33 -7.53 -21.55
C ALA A 18 -6.99 -8.27 -21.75
N LEU A 19 -6.67 -8.65 -22.99
CA LEU A 19 -5.35 -9.21 -23.33
C LEU A 19 -4.23 -8.20 -23.05
N GLY A 20 -4.45 -6.92 -23.39
CA GLY A 20 -3.54 -5.82 -23.08
C GLY A 20 -3.25 -5.65 -21.58
N VAL A 21 -4.22 -5.88 -20.70
CA VAL A 21 -3.99 -5.85 -19.23
C VAL A 21 -3.00 -6.92 -18.80
N ILE A 22 -3.09 -8.13 -19.36
CA ILE A 22 -2.32 -9.30 -18.94
C ILE A 22 -0.93 -9.31 -19.57
N PHE A 23 -0.81 -8.93 -20.84
CA PHE A 23 0.46 -9.02 -21.57
C PHE A 23 1.42 -7.86 -21.32
N ASN A 24 0.90 -6.68 -20.93
CA ASN A 24 1.77 -5.54 -20.68
C ASN A 24 2.55 -5.69 -19.37
N ARG A 25 3.84 -5.36 -19.45
CA ARG A 25 4.75 -5.40 -18.30
C ARG A 25 4.70 -4.13 -17.45
N SER A 26 4.37 -2.99 -18.07
CA SER A 26 4.23 -1.73 -17.37
C SER A 26 2.86 -1.68 -16.71
N VAL A 27 2.85 -1.53 -15.38
CA VAL A 27 1.62 -1.46 -14.57
C VAL A 27 0.70 -0.33 -15.03
N VAL A 28 1.28 0.83 -15.38
CA VAL A 28 0.54 1.99 -15.90
C VAL A 28 -0.18 1.63 -17.21
N HIS A 29 0.52 0.98 -18.15
CA HIS A 29 -0.09 0.58 -19.41
C HIS A 29 -1.19 -0.45 -19.19
N SER A 30 -0.96 -1.46 -18.35
CA SER A 30 -1.98 -2.46 -17.99
C SER A 30 -3.23 -1.82 -17.38
N ALA A 31 -3.06 -0.82 -16.50
CA ALA A 31 -4.18 -0.12 -15.90
C ALA A 31 -4.95 0.77 -16.91
N LEU A 32 -4.28 1.37 -17.90
CA LEU A 32 -4.95 2.07 -19.00
C LEU A 32 -5.76 1.11 -19.88
N PHE A 33 -5.25 -0.08 -20.18
CA PHE A 33 -6.01 -1.11 -20.89
C PHE A 33 -7.22 -1.60 -20.06
N LEU A 34 -7.07 -1.67 -18.74
CA LEU A 34 -8.19 -2.00 -17.84
C LEU A 34 -9.27 -0.92 -17.86
N LEU A 35 -8.87 0.35 -17.91
CA LEU A 35 -9.79 1.48 -18.04
C LEU A 35 -10.62 1.38 -19.35
N VAL A 36 -9.96 1.06 -20.47
CA VAL A 36 -10.63 0.81 -21.75
C VAL A 36 -11.60 -0.36 -21.63
N ASN A 37 -11.21 -1.45 -20.96
CA ASN A 37 -12.08 -2.60 -20.75
C ASN A 37 -13.33 -2.23 -19.94
N PHE A 38 -13.19 -1.48 -18.84
CA PHE A 38 -14.34 -0.99 -18.07
C PHE A 38 -15.22 -0.02 -18.86
N GLY A 39 -14.65 0.78 -19.76
CA GLY A 39 -15.40 1.59 -20.70
C GLY A 39 -16.25 0.73 -21.66
N THR A 40 -15.66 -0.32 -22.26
CA THR A 40 -16.42 -1.24 -23.13
C THR A 40 -17.51 -2.01 -22.38
N LEU A 41 -17.26 -2.39 -21.12
CA LEU A 41 -18.29 -2.98 -20.24
C LEU A 41 -19.45 -2.01 -19.97
N ALA A 42 -19.17 -0.72 -19.75
CA ALA A 42 -20.23 0.28 -19.61
C ALA A 42 -21.07 0.39 -20.89
N VAL A 43 -20.43 0.35 -22.07
CA VAL A 43 -21.14 0.30 -23.35
C VAL A 43 -22.02 -0.95 -23.46
N PHE A 44 -21.55 -2.12 -23.03
CA PHE A 44 -22.40 -3.32 -22.98
C PHE A 44 -23.60 -3.16 -22.05
N TYR A 45 -23.43 -2.55 -20.88
CA TYR A 45 -24.56 -2.26 -20.00
C TYR A 45 -25.59 -1.34 -20.67
N PHE A 46 -25.15 -0.30 -21.38
CA PHE A 46 -26.07 0.54 -22.14
C PHE A 46 -26.77 -0.21 -23.28
N MET A 47 -26.06 -1.11 -23.98
CA MET A 47 -26.68 -1.96 -25.02
C MET A 47 -27.71 -2.95 -24.46
N LEU A 48 -27.55 -3.37 -23.20
CA LEU A 48 -28.47 -4.25 -22.49
C LEU A 48 -29.59 -3.49 -21.76
N ASN A 49 -29.77 -2.19 -22.03
CA ASN A 49 -30.69 -1.29 -21.34
C ASN A 49 -30.45 -1.16 -19.82
N ALA A 50 -29.28 -1.54 -19.31
CA ALA A 50 -28.92 -1.43 -17.90
C ALA A 50 -28.26 -0.06 -17.59
N GLN A 51 -29.04 1.02 -17.67
CA GLN A 51 -28.53 2.39 -17.59
C GLN A 51 -27.85 2.71 -16.25
N PHE A 52 -28.47 2.34 -15.14
CA PHE A 52 -27.89 2.56 -13.81
C PHE A 52 -26.55 1.84 -13.63
N LEU A 53 -26.44 0.57 -14.06
CA LEU A 53 -25.19 -0.20 -14.01
C LEU A 53 -24.12 0.42 -14.91
N GLY A 54 -24.48 0.86 -16.12
CA GLY A 54 -23.55 1.52 -17.04
C GLY A 54 -22.93 2.77 -16.44
N VAL A 55 -23.74 3.63 -15.84
CA VAL A 55 -23.25 4.85 -15.16
C VAL A 55 -22.44 4.51 -13.92
N ALA A 56 -22.88 3.57 -13.09
CA ALA A 56 -22.13 3.11 -11.92
C ALA A 56 -20.76 2.52 -12.30
N GLN A 57 -20.68 1.78 -13.41
CA GLN A 57 -19.43 1.24 -13.94
C GLN A 57 -18.43 2.36 -14.27
N ILE A 58 -18.90 3.44 -14.88
CA ILE A 58 -18.06 4.59 -15.22
C ILE A 58 -17.64 5.36 -13.96
N LEU A 59 -18.58 5.69 -13.06
CA LEU A 59 -18.29 6.52 -11.90
C LEU A 59 -17.42 5.80 -10.85
N VAL A 60 -17.76 4.56 -10.51
CA VAL A 60 -17.11 3.85 -9.40
C VAL A 60 -15.88 3.10 -9.87
N TYR A 61 -16.01 2.23 -10.88
CA TYR A 61 -14.91 1.38 -11.30
C TYR A 61 -13.88 2.13 -12.14
N ALA A 62 -14.31 2.73 -13.24
CA ALA A 62 -13.40 3.50 -14.10
C ALA A 62 -12.95 4.81 -13.43
N GLY A 63 -13.86 5.51 -12.75
CA GLY A 63 -13.61 6.84 -12.19
C GLY A 63 -12.87 6.84 -10.85
N ALA A 64 -13.34 6.07 -9.86
CA ALA A 64 -12.74 6.10 -8.52
C ALA A 64 -11.65 5.04 -8.34
N ILE A 65 -11.97 3.77 -8.58
CA ILE A 65 -11.09 2.64 -8.23
C ILE A 65 -9.85 2.62 -9.12
N VAL A 66 -10.03 2.63 -10.45
CA VAL A 66 -8.89 2.55 -11.39
C VAL A 66 -8.01 3.80 -11.32
N VAL A 67 -8.60 5.01 -11.17
CA VAL A 67 -7.81 6.24 -11.02
C VAL A 67 -7.03 6.25 -9.71
N LEU A 68 -7.62 5.81 -8.60
CA LEU A 68 -6.90 5.65 -7.33
C LEU A 68 -5.73 4.67 -7.48
N PHE A 69 -5.97 3.54 -8.13
CA PHE A 69 -4.93 2.55 -8.41
C PHE A 69 -3.80 3.14 -9.26
N LEU A 70 -4.13 3.85 -10.35
CA LEU A 70 -3.16 4.54 -11.19
C LEU A 70 -2.31 5.55 -10.40
N PHE A 71 -2.93 6.31 -9.51
CA PHE A 71 -2.22 7.29 -8.69
C PHE A 71 -1.24 6.61 -7.73
N VAL A 72 -1.67 5.55 -7.05
CA VAL A 72 -0.85 4.78 -6.11
C VAL A 72 0.32 4.11 -6.84
N GLU A 73 0.08 3.46 -7.97
CA GLU A 73 1.12 2.79 -8.76
C GLU A 73 2.14 3.80 -9.32
N MET A 74 1.68 4.98 -9.75
CA MET A 74 2.57 6.05 -10.20
C MET A 74 3.44 6.58 -9.05
N LEU A 75 2.90 6.68 -7.83
CA LEU A 75 3.62 7.14 -6.65
C LEU A 75 4.70 6.13 -6.18
N ILE A 76 4.41 4.84 -6.28
CA ILE A 76 5.31 3.77 -5.85
C ILE A 76 6.51 3.63 -6.80
N GLY A 77 6.36 4.05 -8.07
CA GLY A 77 7.41 3.94 -9.08
C GLY A 77 7.59 2.48 -9.47
N SER A 78 6.90 2.05 -10.53
CA SER A 78 6.94 0.66 -10.99
C SER A 78 8.24 0.34 -11.74
N ASP A 79 9.38 0.30 -11.04
CA ASP A 79 10.62 -0.28 -11.56
C ASP A 79 10.68 -1.78 -11.20
N LEU A 80 9.69 -2.53 -11.69
CA LEU A 80 9.75 -3.99 -11.74
C LEU A 80 10.55 -4.40 -12.98
N GLY A 81 11.78 -3.92 -13.05
CA GLY A 81 12.81 -4.38 -13.97
C GLY A 81 13.45 -5.67 -13.47
N GLU A 82 12.68 -6.74 -13.27
CA GLU A 82 13.24 -8.05 -12.95
C GLU A 82 13.04 -9.04 -14.11
N LYS A 83 14.18 -9.61 -14.51
CA LYS A 83 14.36 -10.58 -15.58
C LYS A 83 13.36 -11.72 -15.47
N VAL A 84 12.54 -11.88 -16.51
CA VAL A 84 11.78 -13.10 -16.77
C VAL A 84 12.74 -14.14 -17.34
N ASP A 85 13.66 -14.63 -16.52
CA ASP A 85 14.39 -15.84 -16.84
C ASP A 85 13.50 -17.02 -16.42
N THR A 86 13.13 -17.84 -17.41
CA THR A 86 12.28 -19.05 -17.34
C THR A 86 10.77 -18.91 -17.67
N TRP A 87 10.48 -18.35 -18.85
CA TRP A 87 9.14 -18.45 -19.47
C TRP A 87 8.73 -19.90 -19.84
N LEU A 88 9.68 -20.85 -19.91
CA LEU A 88 9.47 -22.26 -20.32
C LEU A 88 9.71 -23.30 -19.20
N ASN A 89 9.34 -23.01 -17.96
CA ASN A 89 9.20 -24.09 -16.97
C ASN A 89 7.87 -24.80 -17.19
N GLY A 90 7.82 -26.14 -17.05
CA GLY A 90 6.59 -26.94 -17.24
C GLY A 90 5.38 -26.48 -16.42
N ARG A 91 5.60 -25.68 -15.37
CA ARG A 91 4.58 -24.97 -14.60
C ARG A 91 3.74 -23.99 -15.43
N ASN A 92 4.35 -23.27 -16.37
CA ASN A 92 3.63 -22.29 -17.20
C ASN A 92 2.71 -22.99 -18.21
N LEU A 93 3.11 -24.16 -18.71
CA LEU A 93 2.27 -24.98 -19.59
C LEU A 93 1.03 -25.49 -18.87
N LEU A 94 1.16 -25.90 -17.59
CA LEU A 94 0.02 -26.29 -16.76
C LEU A 94 -0.95 -25.11 -16.51
N LEU A 95 -0.43 -23.90 -16.28
CA LEU A 95 -1.27 -22.71 -16.11
C LEU A 95 -2.03 -22.33 -17.39
N ILE A 96 -1.38 -22.42 -18.55
CA ILE A 96 -2.03 -22.19 -19.85
C ILE A 96 -3.09 -23.28 -20.12
N ALA A 97 -2.77 -24.54 -19.84
CA ALA A 97 -3.71 -25.65 -19.98
C ALA A 97 -4.94 -25.48 -19.07
N LEU A 98 -4.74 -25.06 -17.82
CA LEU A 98 -5.84 -24.76 -16.91
C LEU A 98 -6.71 -23.61 -17.42
N GLY A 99 -6.10 -22.53 -17.93
CA GLY A 99 -6.81 -21.43 -18.56
C GLY A 99 -7.65 -21.86 -19.76
N LEU A 100 -7.10 -22.73 -20.61
CA LEU A 100 -7.82 -23.30 -21.75
C LEU A 100 -8.97 -24.22 -21.32
N VAL A 101 -8.78 -25.06 -20.30
CA VAL A 101 -9.84 -25.91 -19.75
C VAL A 101 -10.98 -25.07 -19.15
N LEU A 102 -10.65 -24.00 -18.42
CA LEU A 102 -11.67 -23.09 -17.91
C LEU A 102 -12.43 -22.42 -19.05
N LEU A 103 -11.72 -21.97 -20.10
CA LEU A 103 -12.34 -21.36 -21.27
C LEU A 103 -13.26 -22.34 -22.01
N THR A 104 -12.86 -23.61 -22.16
CA THR A 104 -13.71 -24.61 -22.81
C THR A 104 -14.94 -24.92 -21.98
N VAL A 105 -14.80 -25.11 -20.66
CA VAL A 105 -15.94 -25.41 -19.76
C VAL A 105 -16.95 -24.25 -19.74
N VAL A 106 -16.47 -23.02 -19.59
CA VAL A 106 -17.34 -21.83 -19.62
C VAL A 106 -17.95 -21.65 -21.00
N GLY A 107 -17.15 -21.85 -22.06
CA GLY A 107 -17.60 -21.78 -23.45
C GLY A 107 -18.73 -22.77 -23.72
N THR A 108 -18.55 -24.06 -23.43
CA THR A 108 -19.59 -25.07 -23.64
C THR A 108 -20.84 -24.79 -22.83
N ALA A 109 -20.70 -24.38 -21.56
CA ALA A 109 -21.85 -24.03 -20.73
C ALA A 109 -22.65 -22.85 -21.33
N VAL A 110 -21.98 -21.82 -21.85
CA VAL A 110 -22.64 -20.67 -22.50
C VAL A 110 -23.27 -21.10 -23.82
N PHE A 111 -22.58 -21.88 -24.67
CA PHE A 111 -23.12 -22.35 -25.94
C PHE A 111 -24.34 -23.26 -25.78
N GLU A 112 -24.31 -24.17 -24.80
CA GLU A 112 -25.45 -25.04 -24.49
C GLU A 112 -26.66 -24.24 -23.98
N ASN A 113 -26.45 -23.29 -23.07
CA ASN A 113 -27.54 -22.45 -22.56
C ASN A 113 -28.06 -21.42 -23.57
N THR A 114 -27.28 -21.02 -24.58
CA THR A 114 -27.72 -20.07 -25.61
C THR A 114 -28.40 -20.74 -26.81
N ILE A 115 -28.12 -22.02 -27.08
CA ILE A 115 -28.78 -22.81 -28.14
C ILE A 115 -29.99 -23.59 -27.59
N PHE A 116 -29.95 -24.07 -26.34
CA PHE A 116 -31.05 -24.84 -25.72
C PHE A 116 -31.83 -24.06 -24.65
N GLY A 117 -31.36 -22.90 -24.20
CA GLY A 117 -32.10 -22.05 -23.28
C GLY A 117 -33.20 -21.31 -24.02
N ALA A 118 -34.45 -21.50 -23.58
CA ALA A 118 -35.60 -20.78 -24.09
C ALA A 118 -35.29 -19.29 -24.17
N ALA A 119 -35.44 -18.70 -25.37
CA ALA A 119 -35.49 -17.26 -25.51
C ALA A 119 -36.51 -16.75 -24.49
N GLY A 120 -36.04 -16.02 -23.48
CA GLY A 120 -36.89 -15.49 -22.42
C GLY A 120 -38.05 -14.75 -23.08
N ASN A 121 -39.27 -15.19 -22.79
CA ASN A 121 -40.51 -14.68 -23.39
C ASN A 121 -40.88 -13.32 -22.78
N THR A 122 -39.90 -12.44 -22.61
CA THR A 122 -40.04 -11.14 -21.98
C THR A 122 -40.36 -10.12 -23.07
N THR A 123 -41.54 -9.53 -22.98
CA THR A 123 -42.01 -8.48 -23.88
C THR A 123 -41.11 -7.25 -23.78
N VAL A 124 -40.95 -6.53 -24.89
CA VAL A 124 -40.07 -5.34 -25.00
C VAL A 124 -40.43 -4.25 -23.97
N GLU A 125 -41.69 -4.17 -23.53
CA GLU A 125 -42.14 -3.25 -22.48
C GLU A 125 -41.51 -3.51 -21.11
N VAL A 126 -41.30 -4.77 -20.74
CA VAL A 126 -40.72 -5.13 -19.43
C VAL A 126 -39.22 -4.82 -19.39
N VAL A 127 -38.54 -4.81 -20.54
CA VAL A 127 -37.10 -4.52 -20.65
C VAL A 127 -36.78 -3.04 -20.41
N ASP A 128 -37.72 -2.13 -20.71
CA ASP A 128 -37.50 -0.67 -20.56
C ASP A 128 -37.65 -0.19 -19.10
N GLU A 129 -38.35 -0.97 -18.26
CA GLU A 129 -38.50 -0.69 -16.82
C GLU A 129 -37.31 -1.20 -15.99
N PHE A 130 -36.73 -2.36 -16.34
CA PHE A 130 -35.66 -3.00 -15.56
C PHE A 130 -34.37 -2.18 -15.46
N GLY A 131 -34.10 -1.32 -16.45
CA GLY A 131 -32.92 -0.47 -16.49
C GLY A 131 -33.00 0.77 -15.59
N GLN A 132 -34.20 1.11 -15.13
CA GLN A 132 -34.47 2.38 -14.45
C GLN A 132 -33.99 2.35 -13.00
N THR A 133 -33.33 3.44 -12.60
CA THR A 133 -32.85 3.63 -11.23
C THR A 133 -33.96 3.48 -10.19
N GLN A 134 -35.20 3.86 -10.54
CA GLN A 134 -36.35 3.77 -9.64
C GLN A 134 -36.72 2.32 -9.31
N VAL A 135 -36.71 1.41 -10.29
CA VAL A 135 -37.03 -0.01 -10.09
C VAL A 135 -35.95 -0.68 -9.24
N ILE A 136 -34.68 -0.40 -9.54
CA ILE A 136 -33.54 -0.92 -8.78
C ILE A 136 -33.58 -0.40 -7.34
N ALA A 137 -33.84 0.89 -7.13
CA ALA A 137 -33.95 1.47 -5.80
C ALA A 137 -35.11 0.86 -5.01
N ALA A 138 -36.28 0.69 -5.62
CA ALA A 138 -37.43 0.08 -4.96
C ALA A 138 -37.10 -1.32 -4.45
N SER A 139 -36.52 -2.19 -5.29
CA SER A 139 -36.15 -3.56 -4.87
C SER A 139 -35.01 -3.56 -3.84
N LEU A 140 -34.02 -2.66 -3.97
CA LEU A 140 -32.91 -2.55 -3.02
C LEU A 140 -33.38 -2.18 -1.60
N PHE A 141 -34.37 -1.30 -1.50
CA PHE A 141 -34.91 -0.81 -0.22
C PHE A 141 -36.14 -1.58 0.29
N THR A 142 -36.60 -2.62 -0.42
CA THR A 142 -37.73 -3.45 0.03
C THR A 142 -37.30 -4.91 0.19
N ASP A 143 -36.95 -5.57 -0.90
CA ASP A 143 -36.58 -7.00 -0.92
C ASP A 143 -35.15 -7.24 -0.43
N PHE A 144 -34.21 -6.35 -0.80
CA PHE A 144 -32.78 -6.51 -0.54
C PHE A 144 -32.23 -5.62 0.60
N VAL A 145 -33.09 -5.26 1.56
CA VAL A 145 -32.70 -4.40 2.70
C VAL A 145 -31.54 -5.00 3.51
N LEU A 146 -31.58 -6.32 3.78
CA LEU A 146 -30.54 -6.99 4.54
C LEU A 146 -29.18 -6.97 3.82
N PRO A 147 -29.06 -7.43 2.55
CA PRO A 147 -27.83 -7.28 1.78
C PRO A 147 -27.33 -5.84 1.69
N PHE A 148 -28.23 -4.87 1.48
CA PHE A 148 -27.87 -3.46 1.43
C PHE A 148 -27.22 -2.96 2.74
N GLN A 149 -27.81 -3.32 3.89
CA GLN A 149 -27.24 -2.98 5.20
C GLN A 149 -25.88 -3.64 5.43
N LEU A 150 -25.71 -4.90 5.01
CA LEU A 150 -24.42 -5.58 5.13
C LEU A 150 -23.33 -4.90 4.30
N VAL A 151 -23.65 -4.42 3.09
CA VAL A 151 -22.71 -3.65 2.27
C VAL A 151 -22.39 -2.31 2.93
N ALA A 152 -23.36 -1.62 3.51
CA ALA A 152 -23.12 -0.36 4.24
C ALA A 152 -22.17 -0.54 5.43
N VAL A 153 -22.34 -1.62 6.20
CA VAL A 153 -21.42 -1.98 7.29
C VAL A 153 -20.04 -2.34 6.74
N LEU A 154 -19.96 -3.14 5.66
CA LEU A 154 -18.71 -3.51 5.02
C LEU A 154 -17.91 -2.27 4.58
N LEU A 155 -18.56 -1.30 3.94
CA LEU A 155 -17.95 -0.04 3.53
C LEU A 155 -17.47 0.79 4.74
N SER A 156 -18.27 0.85 5.80
CA SER A 156 -17.91 1.54 7.04
C SER A 156 -16.67 0.94 7.70
N VAL A 157 -16.61 -0.40 7.76
CA VAL A 157 -15.44 -1.13 8.24
C VAL A 157 -14.22 -0.88 7.35
N GLY A 158 -14.41 -0.80 6.02
CA GLY A 158 -13.34 -0.43 5.09
C GLY A 158 -12.73 0.93 5.41
N VAL A 159 -13.55 1.96 5.62
CA VAL A 159 -13.08 3.32 5.97
C VAL A 159 -12.32 3.31 7.30
N VAL A 160 -12.89 2.70 8.34
CA VAL A 160 -12.23 2.59 9.66
C VAL A 160 -10.92 1.81 9.55
N GLY A 161 -10.90 0.72 8.77
CA GLY A 161 -9.73 -0.12 8.56
C GLY A 161 -8.58 0.62 7.88
N VAL A 162 -8.87 1.40 6.83
CA VAL A 162 -7.87 2.23 6.14
C VAL A 162 -7.30 3.30 7.08
N VAL A 163 -8.15 3.99 7.86
CA VAL A 163 -7.68 5.01 8.82
C VAL A 163 -6.80 4.39 9.92
N TRP A 164 -7.20 3.25 10.46
CA TRP A 164 -6.43 2.54 11.48
C TRP A 164 -5.06 2.09 10.95
N LEU A 165 -5.01 1.54 9.74
CA LEU A 165 -3.76 1.10 9.10
C LEU A 165 -2.81 2.28 8.84
N ALA A 166 -3.33 3.39 8.31
CA ALA A 166 -2.55 4.59 8.03
C ALA A 166 -1.91 5.17 9.31
N GLN A 167 -2.63 5.14 10.43
CA GLN A 167 -2.11 5.60 11.73
C GLN A 167 -1.02 4.67 12.29
N HIS A 168 -1.15 3.35 12.10
CA HIS A 168 -0.17 2.40 12.60
C HIS A 168 1.17 2.48 11.85
N GLN A 169 1.12 2.67 10.53
CA GLN A 169 2.33 2.74 9.70
C GLN A 169 3.19 3.96 10.00
N GLN A 170 2.59 5.09 10.39
CA GLN A 170 3.33 6.29 10.81
C GLN A 170 4.16 6.06 12.08
N ARG A 171 3.70 5.22 13.01
CA ARG A 171 4.43 4.91 14.25
C ARG A 171 5.64 4.00 14.05
N GLN A 172 5.70 3.25 12.95
CA GLN A 172 6.73 2.23 12.67
C GLN A 172 7.86 2.74 11.75
N ARG A 173 7.77 3.98 11.23
CA ARG A 173 8.67 4.45 10.16
C ARG A 173 10.14 4.58 10.55
N PHE A 174 10.44 4.61 11.85
CA PHE A 174 11.81 4.45 12.35
C PHE A 174 11.80 3.42 13.47
N ARG A 175 12.32 2.23 13.17
CA ARG A 175 12.40 1.12 14.13
C ARG A 175 13.53 1.33 15.13
N ARG A 176 14.47 2.23 14.84
CA ARG A 176 15.58 2.61 15.73
C ARG A 176 16.05 4.04 15.43
N ILE A 177 15.84 4.96 16.37
CA ILE A 177 16.45 6.30 16.35
C ILE A 177 17.63 6.29 17.32
N ILE A 178 18.82 6.64 16.84
CA ILE A 178 20.04 6.69 17.65
C ILE A 178 20.48 8.14 17.80
N ALA A 179 20.63 8.59 19.04
CA ALA A 179 21.29 9.85 19.37
C ALA A 179 22.80 9.64 19.35
N VAL A 180 23.48 10.29 18.40
CA VAL A 180 24.92 10.18 18.22
C VAL A 180 25.59 11.46 18.75
N LEU A 181 26.65 11.30 19.53
CA LEU A 181 27.52 12.38 19.98
C LEU A 181 28.85 12.25 19.25
N ASP A 182 28.96 13.00 18.15
CA ASP A 182 30.15 13.04 17.32
C ASP A 182 30.43 14.48 16.87
N SER A 183 31.58 15.00 17.28
CA SER A 183 32.04 16.35 16.96
C SER A 183 32.66 16.47 15.56
N THR A 184 33.12 15.36 14.97
CA THR A 184 33.66 15.35 13.59
C THR A 184 32.57 15.44 12.55
N TRP A 185 31.35 15.05 12.94
CA TRP A 185 30.22 15.01 12.06
C TRP A 185 29.56 16.38 11.88
N ALA A 186 29.52 16.87 10.64
CA ALA A 186 28.96 18.17 10.31
C ALA A 186 27.43 18.16 10.15
N GLU A 187 26.85 17.06 9.68
CA GLU A 187 25.41 16.95 9.41
C GLU A 187 24.60 16.66 10.69
N GLU A 188 23.39 17.22 10.78
CA GLU A 188 22.50 16.99 11.92
C GLU A 188 21.87 15.59 11.91
N THR A 189 21.64 15.04 10.71
CA THR A 189 21.00 13.72 10.55
C THR A 189 21.68 12.95 9.43
N GLN A 190 21.92 11.66 9.65
CA GLN A 190 22.27 10.73 8.58
C GLN A 190 21.38 9.51 8.65
N ARG A 191 21.16 8.98 7.46
CA ARG A 191 20.42 7.75 7.25
C ARG A 191 21.36 6.68 6.70
N PRO A 192 21.98 5.86 7.56
CA PRO A 192 22.84 4.76 7.12
C PRO A 192 22.04 3.63 6.45
N GLY A 193 20.73 3.56 6.69
CA GLY A 193 19.86 2.53 6.12
C GLY A 193 18.37 2.89 6.19
N PRO A 194 17.49 2.07 5.59
CA PRO A 194 16.06 2.37 5.50
C PRO A 194 15.38 2.51 6.87
N ASP A 195 15.82 1.76 7.88
CA ASP A 195 15.16 1.65 9.20
C ASP A 195 15.94 2.30 10.36
N LEU A 196 17.07 2.96 10.05
CA LEU A 196 17.97 3.54 11.04
C LEU A 196 18.14 5.03 10.79
N LEU A 197 17.80 5.84 11.78
CA LEU A 197 18.07 7.28 11.78
C LEU A 197 19.11 7.60 12.86
N ARG A 198 20.27 8.08 12.44
CA ARG A 198 21.29 8.64 13.34
C ARG A 198 21.13 10.14 13.37
N VAL A 199 20.89 10.68 14.55
CA VAL A 199 20.73 12.13 14.77
C VAL A 199 21.88 12.60 15.64
N ASN A 200 22.67 13.54 15.12
CA ASN A 200 23.76 14.14 15.86
C ASN A 200 23.19 15.13 16.90
N TRP A 201 23.22 14.73 18.17
CA TRP A 201 22.66 15.54 19.25
C TRP A 201 23.45 16.84 19.46
N LEU A 202 24.77 16.84 19.23
CA LEU A 202 25.62 18.03 19.40
C LEU A 202 25.24 19.18 18.48
N ARG A 203 24.62 18.87 17.33
CA ARG A 203 24.11 19.87 16.37
C ARG A 203 22.69 20.31 16.70
N ARG A 204 21.83 19.34 17.04
CA ARG A 204 20.41 19.57 17.28
C ARG A 204 20.11 20.25 18.63
N LYS A 205 20.92 19.98 19.66
CA LYS A 205 20.83 20.54 21.03
C LYS A 205 19.42 20.56 21.64
N THR A 206 18.57 19.62 21.26
CA THR A 206 17.22 19.45 21.79
C THR A 206 16.97 17.98 22.05
N LEU A 207 16.16 17.66 23.07
CA LEU A 207 15.74 16.29 23.33
C LEU A 207 14.72 15.83 22.27
N PHE A 208 14.82 14.56 21.91
CA PHE A 208 13.89 13.89 21.01
C PHE A 208 13.69 12.44 21.47
N ASP A 209 12.75 11.74 20.87
CA ASP A 209 12.53 10.31 21.16
C ASP A 209 13.61 9.48 20.44
N PHE A 210 14.47 8.83 21.22
CA PHE A 210 15.54 7.95 20.73
C PHE A 210 15.59 6.65 21.54
N ASP A 211 16.07 5.59 20.91
CA ASP A 211 16.12 4.25 21.48
C ASP A 211 17.50 3.89 22.07
N GLN A 212 18.53 4.63 21.66
CA GLN A 212 19.92 4.36 22.00
C GLN A 212 20.77 5.63 21.90
N VAL A 213 21.82 5.71 22.71
CA VAL A 213 22.86 6.74 22.63
C VAL A 213 24.17 6.10 22.16
N GLU A 214 24.83 6.70 21.17
CA GLU A 214 26.19 6.34 20.71
C GLU A 214 27.12 7.54 20.92
N ILE A 215 28.19 7.36 21.69
CA ILE A 215 29.22 8.39 21.92
C ILE A 215 30.45 7.97 21.13
N ILE A 216 30.74 8.67 20.03
CA ILE A 216 31.84 8.34 19.12
C ILE A 216 33.02 9.25 19.39
N GLN A 217 32.80 10.57 19.29
CA GLN A 217 33.85 11.56 19.50
C GLN A 217 33.26 12.81 20.15
N ALA A 218 33.18 12.81 21.48
CA ALA A 218 32.62 13.90 22.28
C ALA A 218 33.54 14.25 23.46
N THR A 219 33.42 15.48 23.96
CA THR A 219 34.14 15.94 25.16
C THR A 219 33.28 15.76 26.41
N ASP A 220 33.90 15.64 27.59
CA ASP A 220 33.18 15.52 28.87
C ASP A 220 32.10 16.60 29.08
N PRO A 221 32.34 17.90 28.77
CA PRO A 221 31.31 18.93 28.90
C PRO A 221 30.10 18.71 27.99
N GLN A 222 30.32 18.18 26.77
CA GLN A 222 29.24 17.90 25.82
C GLN A 222 28.35 16.75 26.29
N VAL A 223 28.97 15.71 26.87
CA VAL A 223 28.23 14.60 27.46
C VAL A 223 27.45 15.05 28.69
N ALA A 224 28.05 15.88 29.54
CA ALA A 224 27.37 16.46 30.70
C ALA A 224 26.15 17.32 30.30
N GLU A 225 26.23 18.08 29.19
CA GLU A 225 25.11 18.86 28.66
C GLU A 225 23.93 17.96 28.27
N LEU A 226 24.20 16.82 27.60
CA LEU A 226 23.17 15.83 27.27
C LEU A 226 22.54 15.26 28.54
N VAL A 227 23.35 14.80 29.48
CA VAL A 227 22.84 14.18 30.72
C VAL A 227 22.00 15.18 31.51
N ALA A 228 22.45 16.43 31.63
CA ALA A 228 21.71 17.48 32.32
C ALA A 228 20.33 17.70 31.68
N MET A 229 20.23 17.70 30.34
CA MET A 229 18.94 17.77 29.65
C MET A 229 18.07 16.55 29.96
N VAL A 230 18.62 15.34 29.86
CA VAL A 230 17.89 14.08 30.10
C VAL A 230 17.34 14.00 31.53
N GLU A 231 18.10 14.46 32.52
CA GLU A 231 17.66 14.50 33.92
C GLU A 231 16.53 15.51 34.17
N HIS A 232 16.51 16.61 33.40
CA HIS A 232 15.51 17.67 33.46
C HIS A 232 14.37 17.49 32.44
N ASP A 233 14.24 16.33 31.79
CA ASP A 233 13.15 16.08 30.86
C ASP A 233 11.80 16.10 31.58
N THR A 234 10.86 16.90 31.07
CA THR A 234 9.52 17.09 31.64
C THR A 234 8.55 15.97 31.25
N ASP A 235 8.92 15.14 30.26
CA ASP A 235 8.08 14.05 29.77
C ASP A 235 8.25 12.76 30.60
N SER A 236 7.20 12.42 31.34
CA SER A 236 7.18 11.23 32.22
C SER A 236 7.40 9.90 31.49
N TRP A 237 6.94 9.78 30.24
CA TRP A 237 7.09 8.54 29.47
C TRP A 237 8.54 8.35 29.02
N ARG A 238 9.16 9.40 28.44
CA ARG A 238 10.58 9.36 28.03
C ARG A 238 11.50 9.11 29.21
N ARG A 239 11.24 9.78 30.35
CA ARG A 239 12.03 9.63 31.57
C ARG A 239 12.08 8.19 32.10
N SER A 240 10.98 7.45 31.97
CA SER A 240 10.93 6.04 32.38
C SER A 240 11.80 5.12 31.51
N ARG A 241 12.00 5.47 30.23
CA ARG A 241 12.78 4.69 29.27
C ARG A 241 14.28 4.90 29.41
N TYR A 242 14.75 6.10 29.79
CA TYR A 242 16.19 6.42 29.77
C TYR A 242 17.06 5.40 30.51
N ARG A 243 16.64 4.95 31.70
CA ARG A 243 17.37 3.93 32.49
C ARG A 243 17.46 2.54 31.86
N GLN A 244 16.67 2.27 30.84
CA GLN A 244 16.63 1.01 30.11
C GLN A 244 17.29 1.12 28.73
N MET A 245 17.73 2.32 28.33
CA MET A 245 18.35 2.55 27.04
C MET A 245 19.80 2.06 27.04
N ARG A 246 20.26 1.61 25.88
CA ARG A 246 21.68 1.26 25.72
C ARG A 246 22.47 2.52 25.43
N CYS A 247 23.55 2.72 26.18
CA CYS A 247 24.57 3.71 25.88
C CYS A 247 25.82 2.99 25.38
N LEU A 248 26.22 3.25 24.14
CA LEU A 248 27.45 2.71 23.55
C LEU A 248 28.51 3.80 23.50
N VAL A 249 29.70 3.49 23.98
CA VAL A 249 30.85 4.40 23.96
C VAL A 249 31.95 3.80 23.07
N ASP A 250 32.45 4.57 22.12
CA ASP A 250 33.59 4.18 21.30
C ASP A 250 34.86 4.08 22.19
N PRO A 251 35.61 2.96 22.14
CA PRO A 251 36.84 2.80 22.92
C PRO A 251 37.90 3.89 22.69
N ASP A 252 37.91 4.52 21.51
CA ASP A 252 38.86 5.57 21.16
C ASP A 252 38.45 6.94 21.75
N CYS A 253 37.24 7.05 22.31
CA CYS A 253 36.73 8.27 22.92
C CYS A 253 37.30 8.44 24.34
N LYS A 254 38.18 9.45 24.52
CA LYS A 254 38.80 9.79 25.82
C LYS A 254 37.81 10.51 26.75
N LEU A 255 36.93 9.75 27.40
CA LEU A 255 36.05 10.25 28.46
C LEU A 255 36.69 10.02 29.84
N SER A 256 36.39 10.91 30.79
CA SER A 256 36.77 10.71 32.18
C SER A 256 35.93 9.60 32.85
N GLU A 257 36.49 8.92 33.86
CA GLU A 257 35.76 7.91 34.64
C GLU A 257 34.49 8.49 35.29
N ASP A 258 34.55 9.75 35.73
CA ASP A 258 33.41 10.47 36.32
C ASP A 258 32.26 10.61 35.30
N THR A 259 32.59 10.97 34.06
CA THR A 259 31.61 11.07 32.96
C THR A 259 30.98 9.70 32.64
N VAL A 260 31.79 8.64 32.64
CA VAL A 260 31.30 7.27 32.40
C VAL A 260 30.36 6.82 33.52
N GLN A 261 30.68 7.16 34.78
CA GLN A 261 29.82 6.86 35.91
C GLN A 261 28.49 7.61 35.84
N MET A 262 28.51 8.89 35.42
CA MET A 262 27.30 9.70 35.20
C MET A 262 26.39 9.10 34.11
N LEU A 263 26.97 8.60 33.02
CA LEU A 263 26.24 7.89 31.96
C LEU A 263 25.60 6.59 32.46
N ARG A 264 26.32 5.79 33.27
CA ARG A 264 25.76 4.57 33.87
C ARG A 264 24.58 4.87 34.79
N HIS A 265 24.65 5.95 35.56
CA HIS A 265 23.55 6.36 36.43
C HIS A 265 22.31 6.77 35.62
N THR A 266 22.50 7.45 34.48
CA THR A 266 21.42 7.99 33.66
C THR A 266 20.77 6.93 32.77
N PHE A 267 21.58 6.13 32.08
CA PHE A 267 21.12 5.20 31.04
C PHE A 267 21.13 3.72 31.48
N GLY A 268 21.67 3.40 32.66
CA GLY A 268 21.70 2.04 33.20
C GLY A 268 22.86 1.20 32.65
N GLU A 269 22.82 0.85 31.36
CA GLU A 269 23.83 -0.03 30.73
C GLU A 269 24.74 0.74 29.75
N VAL A 270 26.02 0.89 30.12
CA VAL A 270 27.06 1.45 29.26
C VAL A 270 27.96 0.32 28.75
N LYS A 271 27.99 0.13 27.43
CA LYS A 271 28.80 -0.88 26.73
C LYS A 271 29.78 -0.22 25.78
N ASN A 272 30.87 -0.92 25.48
CA ASN A 272 31.77 -0.49 24.41
C ASN A 272 31.12 -0.73 23.05
N LEU A 273 31.38 0.16 22.10
CA LEU A 273 30.88 0.07 20.73
C LEU A 273 31.66 -1.01 19.96
N VAL A 274 31.13 -2.24 19.93
CA VAL A 274 31.77 -3.39 19.27
C VAL A 274 31.37 -3.46 17.80
N ASN A 275 31.86 -2.53 16.97
CA ASN A 275 32.15 -2.71 15.53
C ASN A 275 32.49 -1.36 14.88
N LYS A 276 33.71 -1.21 14.33
CA LYS A 276 34.00 -0.24 13.25
C LYS A 276 33.47 -0.77 11.90
N GLY A 277 32.20 -1.14 11.86
CA GLY A 277 31.52 -1.56 10.64
C GLY A 277 30.73 -0.38 10.10
N VAL A 278 31.17 0.16 8.96
CA VAL A 278 30.55 1.24 8.18
C VAL A 278 30.96 2.66 8.60
N VAL A 279 32.20 3.04 8.28
CA VAL A 279 32.49 4.33 7.61
C VAL A 279 33.66 4.10 6.64
N ALA A 280 33.31 3.88 5.37
CA ALA A 280 34.10 4.23 4.20
C ALA A 280 33.09 4.67 3.13
#